data_AF-A0A2A3M2I2-F1
#
_entry.id   AF-A0A2A3M2I2-F1
#
_cell.length_a   1.000
_cell.length_b   1.000
_cell.length_c   1.000
_cell.angle_alpha   90.00
_cell.angle_beta   90.00
_cell.angle_gamma   90.00
#
_symmetry.space_group_name_H-M   'P 1'
#
loop_
_entity.id
_entity.type
_entity.pdbx_description
1 polymer ?
#
loop_
_entity_poly.entity_id
_entity_poly.type
_entity_poly.pdbx_seq_one_letter_code
_entity_poly.pdbx_strand_id
1 'polypeptide(L)'
;MKQLFSSFFAVLLFGWILYTVSPEEPCERVERGALPVRVVFDAVRWAGTNYLSTDSRIDLLIWSIAADKSVQSFISRLFYGPELNCTTGQAK
;
A
#
# COMPACT_ATOMS: atom_id res chain seq x y z
N MET A 1 -16.86 23.57 2.07
CA MET A 1 -15.55 22.90 2.24
C MET A 1 -15.66 21.41 2.56
N LYS A 2 -16.37 20.98 3.61
CA LYS A 2 -16.49 19.54 3.97
C LYS A 2 -16.98 18.62 2.83
N GLN A 3 -17.95 19.06 2.03
CA GLN A 3 -18.41 18.32 0.85
C GLN A 3 -17.34 18.16 -0.24
N LEU A 4 -16.49 19.17 -0.47
CA LEU A 4 -15.43 19.08 -1.47
C LEU A 4 -14.38 18.03 -1.09
N PHE A 5 -14.00 17.97 0.19
CA PHE A 5 -13.08 16.95 0.69
C PHE A 5 -13.67 15.54 0.63
N SER A 6 -14.97 15.40 0.95
CA SER A 6 -15.68 14.11 0.86
C SER A 6 -15.71 13.60 -0.59
N SER A 7 -16.09 14.45 -1.55
CA SER A 7 -16.14 14.07 -2.96
C SER A 7 -14.75 13.75 -3.52
N PHE A 8 -13.73 14.52 -3.13
CA PHE A 8 -12.36 14.26 -3.55
C PHE A 8 -11.84 12.90 -3.02
N PHE A 9 -12.08 12.60 -1.75
CA PHE A 9 -11.73 11.31 -1.18
C PHE A 9 -12.44 10.16 -1.89
N ALA A 10 -13.73 10.32 -2.20
CA ALA A 10 -14.47 9.33 -2.97
C ALA A 10 -13.83 9.09 -4.35
N VAL A 11 -13.47 10.15 -5.09
CA VAL A 11 -12.80 10.03 -6.39
C VAL A 11 -11.47 9.29 -6.27
N LEU A 12 -10.66 9.60 -5.26
CA LEU A 12 -9.40 8.88 -5.01
C LEU A 12 -9.63 7.41 -4.70
N LEU A 13 -10.62 7.11 -3.85
CA LEU A 13 -10.97 5.74 -3.49
C LEU A 13 -11.44 4.94 -4.72
N PHE A 14 -12.36 5.50 -5.51
CA PHE A 14 -12.83 4.87 -6.75
C PHE A 14 -11.70 4.69 -7.76
N GLY A 15 -10.87 5.72 -7.95
CA GLY A 15 -9.71 5.65 -8.84
C GLY A 15 -8.72 4.56 -8.41
N TRP A 16 -8.44 4.44 -7.11
CA TRP A 16 -7.58 3.40 -6.58
C TRP A 16 -8.17 2.00 -6.76
N ILE A 17 -9.47 1.81 -6.55
CA ILE A 17 -10.13 0.51 -6.79
C ILE A 17 -9.99 0.12 -8.26
N LEU A 18 -10.30 1.02 -9.19
CA LEU A 18 -10.17 0.75 -10.64
C LEU A 18 -8.71 0.45 -11.03
N TYR A 19 -7.77 1.24 -10.51
CA TYR A 19 -6.34 1.00 -10.71
C TYR A 19 -5.90 -0.38 -10.21
N THR A 20 -6.43 -0.80 -9.05
CA THR A 20 -6.10 -2.08 -8.40
C THR A 20 -6.63 -3.28 -9.17
N VAL A 21 -7.84 -3.21 -9.72
CA VAL A 21 -8.46 -4.36 -10.42
C VAL A 21 -8.11 -4.45 -11.91
N SER A 22 -7.59 -3.37 -12.50
CA SER A 22 -7.28 -3.30 -13.94
C SER A 22 -6.24 -4.28 -14.48
N PRO A 23 -5.18 -4.70 -13.74
CA PRO A 23 -4.25 -5.72 -14.21
C PRO A 23 -4.93 -7.06 -14.45
N GLU A 24 -4.37 -7.88 -15.33
CA GLU A 24 -4.80 -9.28 -15.45
C GLU A 24 -4.14 -10.15 -14.37
N GLU A 25 -2.89 -9.85 -14.03
CA GLU A 25 -2.12 -10.65 -13.08
C GLU A 25 -2.53 -10.43 -11.62
N PRO A 26 -2.78 -11.51 -10.86
CA PRO A 26 -3.24 -11.41 -9.47
C PRO A 26 -2.19 -10.77 -8.55
N CYS A 27 -0.90 -10.99 -8.80
CA CYS A 27 0.15 -10.38 -7.99
C CYS A 27 0.28 -8.88 -8.23
N GLU A 28 0.09 -8.41 -9.46
CA GLU A 28 0.05 -6.98 -9.75
C GLU A 28 -1.15 -6.29 -9.07
N ARG A 29 -2.32 -6.96 -9.04
CA ARG A 29 -3.48 -6.48 -8.27
C ARG A 29 -3.20 -6.40 -6.78
N VAL A 30 -2.55 -7.42 -6.20
CA VAL A 30 -2.15 -7.43 -4.78
C VAL A 30 -1.20 -6.27 -4.48
N GLU A 31 -0.21 -6.06 -5.33
CA GLU A 31 0.77 -4.99 -5.18
C GLU A 31 0.11 -3.60 -5.23
N ARG A 32 -0.74 -3.36 -6.24
CA ARG A 32 -1.49 -2.10 -6.38
C ARG A 32 -2.50 -1.90 -5.25
N GLY A 33 -3.05 -2.99 -4.69
CA GLY A 33 -3.92 -2.96 -3.53
C GLY A 33 -3.21 -2.52 -2.24
N ALA A 34 -1.90 -2.73 -2.12
CA ALA A 34 -1.13 -2.26 -0.97
C ALA A 34 -0.73 -0.77 -1.05
N LEU A 35 -0.99 -0.11 -2.20
CA LEU A 35 -0.56 1.28 -2.47
C LEU A 35 -0.96 2.30 -1.37
N PRO A 36 -2.18 2.29 -0.80
CA PRO A 36 -2.54 3.26 0.24
C PRO A 36 -1.64 3.19 1.46
N VAL A 37 -1.19 1.99 1.83
CA VAL A 37 -0.30 1.78 2.98
C VAL A 37 1.07 2.37 2.69
N ARG A 38 1.62 2.16 1.48
CA ARG A 38 2.88 2.78 1.04
C ARG A 38 2.80 4.31 1.11
N VAL A 39 1.73 4.90 0.58
CA VAL A 39 1.51 6.35 0.60
C VAL A 39 1.46 6.90 2.02
N VAL A 40 0.78 6.21 2.95
CA VAL A 40 0.75 6.63 4.36
C VAL A 40 2.15 6.58 4.97
N PHE A 41 2.91 5.51 4.76
CA PHE A 41 4.27 5.42 5.30
C PHE A 41 5.21 6.45 4.67
N ASP A 42 5.08 6.77 3.38
CA ASP A 42 5.85 7.84 2.73
C ASP A 42 5.52 9.22 3.31
N ALA A 43 4.25 9.48 3.59
CA ALA A 43 3.84 10.72 4.26
C ALA A 43 4.42 10.81 5.68
N VAL A 44 4.40 9.71 6.44
CA VAL A 44 4.98 9.65 7.78
C VAL A 44 6.50 9.83 7.73
N ARG A 45 7.18 9.18 6.77
CA ARG A 45 8.62 9.38 6.53
C ARG A 45 8.95 10.83 6.27
N TRP A 46 8.23 11.44 5.33
CA TRP A 46 8.42 12.82 4.94
C TRP A 46 8.23 13.74 6.14
N ALA A 47 7.15 13.56 6.91
CA ALA A 47 6.92 14.33 8.13
C ALA A 47 8.02 14.12 9.17
N GLY A 48 8.55 12.90 9.30
CA GLY A 48 9.60 12.55 10.25
C GLY A 48 11.00 13.04 9.90
N THR A 49 11.26 13.50 8.66
CA THR A 49 12.61 13.86 8.18
C THR A 49 13.30 14.99 8.94
N ASN A 50 12.58 15.83 9.68
CA ASN A 50 13.17 16.92 10.46
C ASN A 50 13.06 16.70 11.98
N TYR A 51 12.32 15.68 12.42
CA TYR A 51 11.96 15.49 13.83
C TYR A 51 12.43 14.16 14.42
N LEU A 52 12.75 13.18 13.58
CA LEU A 52 13.20 11.85 14.02
C LEU A 52 14.72 11.73 13.97
N SER A 53 15.28 11.01 14.95
CA SER A 53 16.66 10.54 14.92
C SER A 53 16.90 9.57 13.77
N THR A 54 18.17 9.34 13.42
CA THR A 54 18.54 8.39 12.36
C THR A 54 18.00 6.99 12.65
N ASP A 55 18.14 6.51 13.89
CA ASP A 55 17.67 5.18 14.29
C ASP A 55 16.16 5.05 14.11
N SER A 56 15.38 6.05 14.55
CA SER A 56 13.93 6.04 14.36
C SER A 56 13.50 6.06 12.89
N ARG A 57 14.29 6.67 12.00
CA ARG A 57 14.02 6.63 10.54
C ARG A 57 14.28 5.25 9.95
N ILE A 58 15.30 4.56 10.45
CA ILE A 58 15.62 3.17 10.07
C ILE A 58 14.52 2.24 10.57
N ASP A 59 14.08 2.38 11.82
CA ASP A 59 12.96 1.60 12.34
C ASP A 59 11.70 1.82 11.50
N LEU A 60 11.42 3.07 11.11
CA LEU A 60 10.30 3.37 10.24
C LEU A 60 10.44 2.73 8.84
N LEU A 61 11.67 2.48 8.35
CA LEU A 61 11.92 1.78 7.07
C LEU A 61 11.54 0.31 7.22
N ILE A 62 11.99 -0.30 8.30
CA ILE A 62 11.71 -1.70 8.61
C ILE A 62 10.20 -1.90 8.78
N TRP A 63 9.55 -1.01 9.54
CA TRP A 63 8.10 -1.05 9.77
C TRP A 63 7.29 -0.89 8.49
N SER A 64 7.65 0.05 7.60
CA SER A 64 6.90 0.23 6.35
C SER A 64 7.01 -1.00 5.44
N ILE A 65 8.18 -1.62 5.37
CA ILE A 65 8.39 -2.84 4.56
C ILE A 65 7.59 -4.00 5.14
N ALA A 66 7.59 -4.16 6.47
CA ALA A 66 6.82 -5.20 7.15
C ALA A 66 5.32 -4.99 6.96
N ALA A 67 4.84 -3.76 7.09
CA ALA A 67 3.44 -3.42 6.89
C ALA A 67 2.98 -3.68 5.45
N ASP A 68 3.78 -3.27 4.46
CA ASP A 68 3.49 -3.52 3.04
C ASP A 68 3.37 -5.02 2.75
N LYS A 69 4.35 -5.82 3.21
CA LYS A 69 4.31 -7.29 3.06
C LYS A 69 3.10 -7.91 3.77
N SER A 70 2.76 -7.44 4.97
CA SER A 70 1.61 -7.93 5.71
C SER A 70 0.29 -7.65 4.98
N VAL A 71 0.16 -6.46 4.40
CA VAL A 71 -1.03 -6.06 3.64
C VAL A 71 -1.13 -6.85 2.35
N GLN A 72 -0.03 -7.00 1.60
CA GLN A 72 0.00 -7.85 0.41
C GLN A 72 -0.41 -9.29 0.75
N SER A 73 0.12 -9.86 1.85
CA SER A 73 -0.25 -11.20 2.28
C SER A 73 -1.72 -11.30 2.72
N PHE A 74 -2.26 -10.26 3.34
CA PHE A 74 -3.67 -10.21 3.71
C PHE A 74 -4.57 -10.18 2.47
N ILE A 75 -4.27 -9.30 1.51
CA ILE A 75 -5.01 -9.17 0.25
C ILE A 75 -4.91 -10.47 -0.57
N SER A 76 -3.73 -11.06 -0.67
CA SER A 76 -3.53 -12.31 -1.41
C SER A 76 -4.40 -13.43 -0.84
N ARG A 77 -4.39 -13.61 0.49
CA ARG A 77 -5.21 -14.61 1.17
C ARG A 77 -6.71 -14.34 1.04
N LEU A 78 -7.12 -13.09 1.17
CA LEU A 78 -8.53 -12.70 1.15
C LEU A 78 -9.18 -12.93 -0.22
N PHE A 79 -8.47 -12.62 -1.31
CA PHE A 79 -9.05 -12.63 -2.65
C PHE A 79 -8.60 -13.81 -3.53
N TYR A 80 -7.45 -14.42 -3.24
CA TYR A 80 -6.85 -15.46 -4.09
C TYR A 80 -6.49 -16.75 -3.33
N GLY A 81 -6.70 -16.78 -2.02
CA GLY A 81 -6.42 -17.95 -1.19
C GLY A 81 -4.94 -18.09 -0.79
N PRO A 82 -4.60 -19.16 -0.04
CA PRO A 82 -3.28 -19.32 0.56
C PRO A 82 -2.17 -19.68 -0.43
N GLU A 83 -2.51 -20.09 -1.66
CA GLU A 83 -1.53 -20.55 -2.66
C GLU A 83 -0.88 -19.41 -3.44
N LEU A 84 -1.50 -18.23 -3.47
CA LEU A 84 -0.91 -17.08 -4.15
C LEU A 84 0.20 -16.45 -3.29
N ASN A 85 1.45 -16.65 -3.71
CA ASN A 85 2.63 -16.05 -3.10
C ASN A 85 3.31 -15.04 -4.04
N CYS A 86 3.11 -13.75 -3.75
CA CYS A 86 3.68 -12.64 -4.53
C CYS A 86 4.99 -12.08 -3.96
N THR A 87 5.60 -12.76 -2.98
CA THR A 87 6.79 -12.25 -2.27
C THR A 87 8.07 -12.20 -3.10
N THR A 88 8.09 -12.80 -4.28
CA THR A 88 9.28 -12.90 -5.15
C THR A 88 9.34 -11.88 -6.28
N GLY A 89 8.37 -10.97 -6.42
CA GLY A 89 8.44 -9.90 -7.43
C GLY A 89 8.58 -10.40 -8.87
N GLN A 90 8.09 -11.59 -9.18
CA GLN A 90 8.04 -12.13 -10.53
C GLN A 90 6.59 -12.18 -10.97
N ALA A 91 6.07 -11.02 -11.37
CA ALA A 91 5.23 -10.97 -12.57
C ALA A 91 6.09 -11.56 -13.70
N LYS A 92 5.57 -12.56 -14.40
CA LYS A 92 6.32 -13.30 -15.41
C LYS A 92 5.84 -12.92 -16.79
#